data_AF-A0A6G2D9H0-F1
#
_entry.id   AF-A0A6G2D9H0-F1
#
_cell.length_a   1.000
_cell.length_b   1.000
_cell.length_c   1.000
_cell.angle_alpha   90.00
_cell.angle_beta   90.00
_cell.angle_gamma   90.00
#
_symmetry.space_group_name_H-M   'P 1'
#
loop_
_entity.id
_entity.type
_entity.pdbx_description
1 polymer ?
#
loop_
_entity_poly.entity_id
_entity_poly.type
_entity_poly.pdbx_seq_one_letter_code
_entity_poly.pdbx_strand_id
1 'polypeptide(L)' 'SHTFYRYIWPIALSIQGLTTRDKAEKKFLLDQLVACDGGTGVMHESFHVDDPTLYSREWFSWANMMFCELVLDYLDIR' A
#
# COMPACT_ATOMS: atom_id res chain seq x y z
N SER A 1 1.40 17.17 11.88
CA SER A 1 1.23 16.06 10.91
C SER A 1 2.34 15.05 11.16
N HIS A 2 2.11 13.76 10.87
CA HIS A 2 3.12 12.69 11.03
C HIS A 2 3.99 12.49 9.77
N THR A 3 3.47 12.81 8.58
CA THR A 3 4.19 12.75 7.29
C THR A 3 4.12 14.08 6.54
N PHE A 4 4.94 14.22 5.49
CA PHE A 4 5.08 15.45 4.71
C PHE A 4 3.89 15.70 3.78
N TYR A 5 3.80 16.93 3.27
CA TYR A 5 2.79 17.31 2.27
C TYR A 5 2.93 16.43 1.02
N ARG A 6 1.78 15.92 0.51
CA ARG A 6 1.66 15.04 -0.68
C ARG A 6 2.21 13.62 -0.55
N TYR A 7 2.40 13.14 0.68
CA TYR A 7 2.76 11.75 0.93
C TYR A 7 1.51 10.89 1.17
N ILE A 8 1.47 9.75 0.51
CA ILE A 8 0.41 8.75 0.60
C ILE A 8 0.91 7.57 1.44
N TRP A 9 0.02 6.96 2.22
CA TRP A 9 0.35 5.82 3.07
C TRP A 9 -0.11 4.52 2.43
N PRO A 10 0.77 3.53 2.20
CA PRO A 10 0.40 2.20 1.73
C PRO A 10 -0.68 1.51 2.58
N ILE A 11 -0.68 1.76 3.90
CA ILE A 11 -1.71 1.25 4.81
C ILE A 11 -3.09 1.81 4.46
N ALA A 12 -3.20 3.09 4.08
CA ALA A 12 -4.48 3.69 3.73
C ALA A 12 -5.08 3.03 2.46
N LEU A 13 -4.23 2.76 1.46
CA LEU A 13 -4.64 2.03 0.25
C LEU A 13 -5.05 0.58 0.58
N SER A 14 -4.31 -0.07 1.48
CA SER A 14 -4.63 -1.44 1.92
C SER A 14 -5.99 -1.49 2.63
N ILE A 15 -6.26 -0.53 3.52
CA ILE A 15 -7.56 -0.40 4.22
C ILE A 15 -8.69 -0.07 3.24
N GLN A 16 -8.45 0.79 2.25
CA GLN A 16 -9.43 1.05 1.19
C GLN A 16 -9.81 -0.27 0.47
N GLY A 17 -8.81 -1.08 0.11
CA GLY A 17 -9.05 -2.39 -0.52
C GLY A 17 -9.82 -3.36 0.37
N LEU A 18 -9.47 -3.41 1.66
CA LEU A 18 -10.14 -4.29 2.64
C LEU A 18 -11.57 -3.85 2.98
N THR A 19 -11.97 -2.63 2.64
CA THR A 19 -13.31 -2.07 2.95
C THR A 19 -14.23 -2.00 1.75
N THR A 20 -13.76 -2.35 0.55
CA THR A 20 -14.58 -2.47 -0.65
C THR A 20 -15.00 -3.92 -0.90
N ARG A 21 -16.14 -4.09 -1.60
CA ARG A 21 -16.60 -5.38 -2.12
C ARG A 21 -16.24 -5.56 -3.60
N ASP A 22 -15.75 -4.52 -4.26
CA ASP A 22 -15.38 -4.60 -5.67
C ASP A 22 -13.98 -5.22 -5.83
N LYS A 23 -13.94 -6.41 -6.43
CA LYS A 23 -12.70 -7.13 -6.68
C LYS A 23 -11.80 -6.43 -7.69
N ALA A 24 -12.37 -5.64 -8.61
CA ALA A 24 -11.59 -4.82 -9.54
C ALA A 24 -10.87 -3.67 -8.82
N GLU A 25 -11.53 -3.03 -7.85
CA GLU A 25 -10.93 -2.00 -7.01
C GLU A 25 -9.79 -2.57 -6.15
N LYS A 26 -9.99 -3.73 -5.52
CA LYS A 26 -8.92 -4.42 -4.77
C LYS A 26 -7.69 -4.68 -5.64
N LYS A 27 -7.91 -5.20 -6.86
CA LYS A 27 -6.82 -5.44 -7.82
C LYS A 27 -6.09 -4.15 -8.18
N PHE A 28 -6.84 -3.08 -8.49
CA PHE A 28 -6.26 -1.79 -8.81
C PHE A 28 -5.37 -1.26 -7.68
N LEU A 29 -5.82 -1.36 -6.43
CA LEU A 29 -5.03 -0.93 -5.27
C LEU A 29 -3.78 -1.78 -5.05
N LEU A 30 -3.85 -3.10 -5.26
CA LEU A 30 -2.69 -3.98 -5.24
C LEU A 30 -1.68 -3.62 -6.32
N ASP A 31 -2.13 -3.37 -7.54
CA ASP A 31 -1.26 -2.94 -8.65
C ASP A 31 -0.57 -1.61 -8.32
N GLN A 32 -1.30 -0.65 -7.73
CA GLN A 32 -0.75 0.63 -7.27
C GLN A 32 0.29 0.46 -6.15
N LEU A 33 0.02 -0.41 -5.16
CA LEU A 33 0.95 -0.67 -4.06
C LEU A 33 2.27 -1.27 -4.58
N VAL A 34 2.20 -2.19 -5.54
CA VAL A 34 3.40 -2.77 -6.17
C VAL A 34 4.13 -1.73 -7.03
N ALA A 35 3.42 -0.87 -7.75
CA ALA A 35 4.04 0.18 -8.58
C ALA A 35 4.70 1.30 -7.76
N CYS A 36 4.35 1.44 -6.47
CA CYS A 36 4.80 2.52 -5.60
C CYS A 36 5.71 2.05 -4.45
N ASP A 37 6.39 0.91 -4.59
CA ASP A 37 7.29 0.34 -3.58
C ASP A 37 8.72 0.91 -3.60
N GLY A 38 8.96 1.96 -4.39
CA GLY A 38 10.28 2.58 -4.56
C GLY A 38 11.34 1.65 -5.18
N GLY A 39 10.94 0.51 -5.77
CA GLY A 39 11.84 -0.52 -6.27
C GLY A 39 12.46 -1.41 -5.19
N THR A 40 11.92 -1.38 -3.96
CA THR A 40 12.49 -2.09 -2.81
C THR A 40 11.89 -3.47 -2.56
N GLY A 41 10.73 -3.78 -3.16
CA GLY A 41 10.00 -5.02 -2.91
C GLY A 41 9.29 -5.07 -1.55
N VAL A 42 9.24 -3.97 -0.81
CA VAL A 42 8.56 -3.86 0.50
C VAL A 42 7.71 -2.60 0.58
N MET A 43 6.76 -2.57 1.52
CA MET A 43 5.93 -1.40 1.77
C MET A 43 6.61 -0.44 2.75
N HIS A 44 6.37 0.84 2.51
CA HIS A 44 6.89 1.96 3.31
C HIS A 44 5.81 2.56 4.21
N GLU A 45 6.19 3.49 5.09
CA GLU A 45 5.21 4.27 5.86
C GLU A 45 4.45 5.23 4.96
N SER A 46 5.18 5.91 4.08
CA SER A 46 4.59 6.78 3.09
C SER A 46 5.49 6.96 1.87
N PHE A 47 4.91 7.35 0.74
CA PHE A 47 5.61 7.69 -0.51
C PHE A 47 5.03 8.96 -1.13
N HIS A 48 5.83 9.73 -1.86
CA HIS A 48 5.36 10.95 -2.53
C HIS A 48 4.47 10.59 -3.74
N VAL A 49 3.33 11.27 -3.89
CA VAL A 49 2.32 10.98 -4.94
C VAL A 49 2.87 11.01 -6.38
N ASP A 50 3.86 11.86 -6.65
CA ASP A 50 4.46 11.99 -8.00
C ASP A 50 5.76 11.19 -8.16
N ASP A 51 6.37 10.71 -7.08
CA ASP A 51 7.65 10.00 -7.11
C ASP A 51 7.76 8.99 -5.95
N PRO A 52 7.46 7.71 -6.20
CA PRO A 52 7.46 6.69 -5.15
C PRO A 52 8.86 6.34 -4.63
N THR A 53 9.94 6.79 -5.29
CA THR A 53 11.30 6.63 -4.76
C THR A 53 11.56 7.53 -3.54
N LEU A 54 10.72 8.56 -3.36
CA LEU A 54 10.70 9.41 -2.18
C LEU A 54 9.76 8.80 -1.13
N TYR A 55 10.29 7.91 -0.30
CA TYR A 55 9.53 7.24 0.75
C TYR A 55 10.11 7.48 2.16
N SER A 56 9.28 7.23 3.19
CA SER A 56 9.71 7.16 4.59
C SER A 56 9.66 5.72 5.10
N ARG A 57 10.64 5.36 5.95
CA ARG A 57 10.80 4.03 6.54
C ARG A 57 10.91 2.90 5.51
N GLU A 58 12.14 2.61 5.13
CA GLU A 58 12.46 1.51 4.22
C GLU A 58 11.87 0.17 4.68
N TRP A 59 11.95 -0.13 5.98
CA TRP A 59 11.34 -1.32 6.55
C TRP A 59 10.22 -0.97 7.53
N PHE A 60 8.99 -1.33 7.17
CA PHE A 60 7.83 -1.17 8.03
C PHE A 60 6.92 -2.41 7.99
N SER A 61 7.15 -3.33 8.94
CA SER A 61 6.46 -4.62 8.99
C SER A 61 4.93 -4.51 9.03
N TRP A 62 4.37 -3.50 9.69
CA TRP A 62 2.91 -3.32 9.71
C TRP A 62 2.36 -2.99 8.32
N ALA A 63 3.01 -2.11 7.56
CA ALA A 63 2.61 -1.80 6.19
C ALA A 63 2.70 -3.05 5.29
N ASN A 64 3.76 -3.84 5.44
CA ASN A 64 3.90 -5.12 4.73
C ASN A 64 2.74 -6.07 5.05
N MET A 65 2.38 -6.19 6.33
CA MET A 65 1.29 -7.07 6.74
C MET A 65 -0.07 -6.58 6.23
N MET A 66 -0.32 -5.27 6.20
CA MET A 66 -1.56 -4.74 5.62
C MET A 66 -1.69 -5.04 4.12
N PHE A 67 -0.58 -4.96 3.37
CA PHE A 67 -0.55 -5.40 1.98
C PHE A 67 -0.85 -6.90 1.86
N CYS A 68 -0.21 -7.74 2.66
CA CYS A 68 -0.46 -9.19 2.67
C CYS A 68 -1.92 -9.52 2.99
N GLU A 69 -2.53 -8.83 3.95
CA GLU A 69 -3.95 -9.01 4.29
C GLU A 69 -4.85 -8.71 3.08
N LEU A 70 -4.58 -7.62 2.35
CA LEU A 70 -5.33 -7.31 1.13
C LEU A 70 -5.11 -8.36 0.02
N VAL A 71 -3.90 -8.90 -0.13
CA VAL A 71 -3.64 -9.98 -1.09
C VAL A 71 -4.44 -11.24 -0.74
N LEU A 72 -4.45 -11.64 0.52
CA LEU A 72 -5.19 -12.82 0.98
C LEU A 72 -6.71 -12.67 0.80
N ASP A 73 -7.23 -11.50 1.13
CA ASP A 73 -8.63 -11.12 0.92
C ASP A 73 -8.99 -11.06 -0.58
N TYR A 74 -8.12 -10.53 -1.44
CA TYR A 74 -8.33 -10.55 -2.90
C TYR A 74 -8.36 -11.98 -3.47
N LEU A 75 -7.56 -12.89 -2.91
CA LEU A 75 -7.51 -14.29 -3.32
C LEU A 75 -8.62 -15.15 -2.71
N ASP A 76 -9.53 -14.57 -1.92
CA ASP A 76 -10.59 -15.27 -1.19
C ASP A 76 -10.05 -16.39 -0.26
N ILE A 77 -8.84 -16.19 0.29
CA ILE A 77 -8.19 -17.15 1.22
C ILE A 77 -8.58 -16.88 2.68
N ARG A 78 -9.15 -15.71 2.96
CA ARG A 78 -9.56 -15.26 4.29
C ARG A 78 -11.02 -14.78 4.29
#